data_AF-U5H9C2-F1
#
_entry.id   AF-U5H9C2-F1
#
_cell.length_a   1.000
_cell.length_b   1.000
_cell.length_c   1.000
_cell.angle_alpha   90.00
_cell.angle_beta   90.00
_cell.angle_gamma   90.00
#
_symmetry.space_group_name_H-M   'P 1'
#
loop_
_entity.id
_entity.type
_entity.pdbx_description
1 polymer ?
#
loop_
_entity_poly.entity_id
_entity_poly.type
_entity_poly.pdbx_seq_one_letter_code
_entity_poly.pdbx_strand_id
1 'polypeptide(L)'
;MTSPSLSIATHKLANGKSVSLSRLGQQLIMTTQPQPSFEPVPAGSEVRVDEDGPIWAVLSNMVPEDPFPGYSTDGNEMFWIKTYSENKGLLEECITAGWFRPTGRTHKQAFVVYPMCELRLDEQALARHCPACNRYESILDEHRFKRCAKCRKRYYCSAQCQKDDWPSHKLDCKDLLAGRLAQVENRKRNETRNLFQEMAGPSAFEELSL
;
A
#
# COMPACT_ATOMS: atom_id res chain seq x y z
N MET A 1 18.92 -27.83 -2.08
CA MET A 1 18.59 -26.83 -3.12
C MET A 1 17.83 -25.70 -2.44
N THR A 2 18.56 -24.71 -1.93
CA THR A 2 17.98 -23.51 -1.32
C THR A 2 17.42 -22.65 -2.45
N SER A 3 16.09 -22.60 -2.57
CA SER A 3 15.43 -21.62 -3.42
C SER A 3 15.89 -20.23 -2.95
N PRO A 4 16.52 -19.38 -3.79
CA PRO A 4 16.77 -18.02 -3.38
C PRO A 4 15.39 -17.39 -3.18
N SER A 5 15.03 -17.12 -1.93
CA SER A 5 13.84 -16.34 -1.61
C SER A 5 13.99 -15.02 -2.38
N LEU A 6 13.15 -14.78 -3.38
CA LEU A 6 13.14 -13.51 -4.10
C LEU A 6 13.02 -12.39 -3.06
N SER A 7 14.06 -11.57 -2.99
CA SER A 7 14.20 -10.49 -2.02
C SER A 7 13.17 -9.41 -2.31
N ILE A 8 12.69 -8.75 -1.26
CA ILE A 8 11.91 -7.52 -1.39
C ILE A 8 12.74 -6.52 -2.20
N ALA A 9 12.16 -5.96 -3.27
CA ALA A 9 12.84 -4.93 -4.03
C ALA A 9 12.99 -3.67 -3.19
N THR A 10 14.21 -3.15 -3.13
CA THR A 10 14.53 -1.90 -2.44
C THR A 10 15.19 -0.90 -3.35
N HIS A 11 15.03 0.37 -3.00
CA HIS A 11 15.66 1.49 -3.69
C HIS A 11 16.10 2.53 -2.67
N LYS A 12 17.25 3.17 -2.89
CA LYS A 12 17.75 4.25 -2.04
C LYS A 12 17.40 5.58 -2.70
N LEU A 13 16.49 6.32 -2.07
CA LEU A 13 16.06 7.63 -2.53
C LEU A 13 17.17 8.68 -2.38
N ALA A 14 17.02 9.82 -3.05
CA ALA A 14 17.94 10.95 -3.00
C ALA A 14 18.14 11.52 -1.58
N ASN A 15 17.13 11.40 -0.70
CA ASN A 15 17.25 11.76 0.71
C ASN A 15 18.00 10.72 1.56
N GLY A 16 18.56 9.68 0.93
CA GLY A 16 19.34 8.64 1.58
C GLY A 16 18.53 7.49 2.17
N LYS A 17 17.20 7.60 2.25
CA LYS A 17 16.34 6.54 2.81
C LYS A 17 16.21 5.38 1.85
N SER A 18 16.36 4.17 2.37
CA SER A 18 16.02 2.95 1.64
C SER A 18 14.53 2.69 1.77
N VAL A 19 13.87 2.34 0.68
CA VAL A 19 12.42 2.10 0.63
C VAL A 19 12.09 0.81 -0.12
N SER A 20 10.88 0.32 0.07
CA SER A 20 10.25 -0.76 -0.71
C SER A 20 8.82 -0.41 -1.08
N LEU A 21 8.25 -1.06 -2.10
CA LEU A 21 6.82 -0.99 -2.38
C LEU A 21 6.06 -2.11 -1.69
N SER A 22 4.84 -1.79 -1.25
CA SER A 22 3.90 -2.73 -0.65
C SER A 22 2.46 -2.41 -1.05
N ARG A 23 1.51 -3.20 -0.53
CA ARG A 23 0.08 -2.94 -0.67
C ARG A 23 -0.63 -2.81 0.66
N LEU A 24 -1.38 -1.73 0.80
CA LEU A 24 -2.40 -1.57 1.82
C LEU A 24 -3.77 -1.76 1.15
N GLY A 25 -4.34 -2.95 1.27
CA GLY A 25 -5.48 -3.34 0.44
C GLY A 25 -5.08 -3.46 -1.02
N GLN A 26 -5.75 -2.75 -1.92
CA GLN A 26 -5.33 -2.67 -3.33
C GLN A 26 -4.46 -1.44 -3.64
N GLN A 27 -4.28 -0.52 -2.69
CA GLN A 27 -3.43 0.65 -2.92
C GLN A 27 -1.96 0.28 -2.87
N LEU A 28 -1.19 0.87 -3.78
CA LEU A 28 0.26 0.81 -3.79
C LEU A 28 0.81 1.87 -2.83
N ILE A 29 1.67 1.42 -1.91
CA ILE A 29 2.33 2.28 -0.95
C ILE A 29 3.84 2.08 -0.98
N MET A 30 4.58 3.08 -0.54
CA MET A 30 6.03 3.03 -0.35
C MET A 30 6.34 3.23 1.13
N THR A 31 7.24 2.41 1.65
CA THR A 31 7.62 2.46 3.06
C THR A 31 9.13 2.31 3.26
N THR A 32 9.68 2.94 4.30
CA THR A 32 11.12 2.85 4.63
C THR A 32 11.57 1.44 5.02
N GLN A 33 12.76 1.04 4.61
CA GLN A 33 13.38 -0.24 4.95
C GLN A 33 14.70 -0.03 5.73
N PRO A 34 14.96 -0.82 6.80
CA PRO A 34 14.01 -1.74 7.43
C PRO A 34 12.82 -0.99 8.02
N GLN A 35 11.67 -1.66 8.09
CA GLN A 35 10.52 -1.11 8.81
C GLN A 35 10.90 -0.85 10.27
N PRO A 36 10.55 0.31 10.85
CA PRO A 36 10.73 0.53 12.28
C PRO A 36 9.91 -0.50 13.08
N SER A 37 10.39 -0.86 14.27
CA SER A 37 9.63 -1.77 15.14
C SER A 37 8.28 -1.14 15.49
N PHE A 38 7.21 -1.93 15.35
CA PHE A 38 5.86 -1.55 15.80
C PHE A 38 5.66 -1.77 17.31
N GLU A 39 6.72 -2.16 18.02
CA GLU A 39 6.68 -2.34 19.46
C GLU A 39 6.60 -0.97 20.16
N PRO A 40 5.81 -0.85 21.24
CA PRO A 40 5.84 0.35 22.07
C PRO A 40 7.27 0.61 22.51
N VAL A 41 7.76 1.82 22.24
CA VAL A 41 9.06 2.27 22.75
C VAL A 41 9.01 2.18 24.28
N PRO A 42 9.88 1.40 24.93
CA PRO A 42 9.89 1.30 26.38
C PRO A 42 10.12 2.69 27.00
N ALA A 43 9.36 3.00 28.05
CA ALA A 43 9.46 4.29 28.74
C ALA A 43 10.91 4.57 29.15
N GLY A 44 11.46 5.72 28.73
CA GLY A 44 12.84 6.12 29.00
C GLY A 44 13.88 5.71 27.95
N SER A 45 13.47 5.08 26.84
CA SER A 45 14.39 4.80 25.73
C SER A 45 14.64 6.08 24.91
N GLU A 46 15.91 6.45 24.71
CA GLU A 46 16.27 7.45 23.72
C GLU A 46 16.04 6.90 22.30
N VAL A 47 14.96 7.35 21.66
CA VAL A 47 14.75 7.10 20.23
C VAL A 47 15.38 8.25 19.47
N ARG A 48 16.45 7.98 18.73
CA ARG A 48 16.93 8.91 17.70
C ARG A 48 15.85 9.03 16.65
N VAL A 49 15.09 10.12 16.70
CA VAL A 49 14.13 10.48 15.66
C VAL A 49 14.96 11.02 14.50
N ASP A 50 14.97 10.29 13.38
CA ASP A 50 15.36 10.89 12.09
C ASP A 50 14.47 12.12 11.89
N GLU A 51 15.04 13.31 11.66
CA GLU A 51 14.28 14.58 11.60
C GLU A 51 13.13 14.52 10.59
N ASP A 52 13.28 13.69 9.55
CA ASP A 52 12.28 13.49 8.50
C ASP A 52 11.41 12.22 8.69
N GLY A 53 11.64 11.43 9.75
CA GLY A 53 10.87 10.22 10.10
C GLY A 53 10.87 9.08 9.06
N PRO A 54 10.16 7.95 9.29
CA PRO A 54 10.00 6.92 8.27
C PRO A 54 9.10 7.42 7.14
N ILE A 55 9.42 7.04 5.89
CA ILE A 55 8.54 7.27 4.74
C ILE A 55 7.36 6.31 4.83
N TRP A 56 6.17 6.88 4.69
CA TRP A 56 4.91 6.18 4.46
C TRP A 56 4.11 6.93 3.41
N ALA A 57 4.30 6.57 2.15
CA ALA A 57 3.73 7.29 1.01
C ALA A 57 2.67 6.42 0.32
N VAL A 58 1.41 6.87 0.31
CA VAL A 58 0.36 6.25 -0.49
C VAL A 58 0.51 6.75 -1.92
N LEU A 59 1.07 5.92 -2.80
CA LEU A 59 1.39 6.33 -4.16
C LEU A 59 0.18 6.27 -5.09
N SER A 60 -0.66 5.24 -4.97
CA SER A 60 -1.79 5.09 -5.89
C SER A 60 -3.01 5.91 -5.47
N ASN A 61 -3.69 6.52 -6.44
CA ASN A 61 -5.04 7.04 -6.31
C ASN A 61 -6.03 6.08 -6.96
N MET A 62 -7.17 5.87 -6.31
CA MET A 62 -8.28 5.08 -6.87
C MET A 62 -9.34 6.06 -7.37
N VAL A 63 -9.21 6.45 -8.64
CA VAL A 63 -10.15 7.36 -9.32
C VAL A 63 -11.55 6.72 -9.37
N PRO A 64 -12.64 7.42 -9.04
CA PRO A 64 -13.99 6.82 -9.00
C PRO A 64 -14.43 6.16 -10.31
N GLU A 65 -14.13 6.79 -11.45
CA GLU A 65 -14.54 6.36 -12.79
C GLU A 65 -13.71 5.17 -13.30
N ASP A 66 -12.45 5.06 -12.83
CA ASP A 66 -11.51 4.02 -13.23
C ASP A 66 -10.57 3.64 -12.07
N PRO A 67 -11.08 2.97 -11.02
CA PRO A 67 -10.32 2.72 -9.80
C PRO A 67 -9.23 1.64 -9.99
N PHE A 68 -9.40 0.77 -10.99
CA PHE A 68 -8.47 -0.30 -11.36
C PHE A 68 -8.32 -0.32 -12.88
N PRO A 69 -7.38 0.44 -13.45
CA PRO A 69 -7.18 0.59 -14.90
C PRO A 69 -6.83 -0.70 -15.67
N GLY A 70 -6.85 -1.86 -15.01
CA GLY A 70 -6.52 -3.15 -15.60
C GLY A 70 -5.04 -3.35 -15.82
N TYR A 71 -4.69 -3.99 -16.93
CA TYR A 71 -3.33 -4.39 -17.27
C TYR A 71 -2.92 -3.80 -18.63
N SER A 72 -1.64 -3.46 -18.77
CA SER A 72 -1.06 -3.07 -20.04
C SER A 72 -0.97 -4.25 -21.01
N THR A 73 -0.60 -3.98 -22.26
CA THR A 73 -0.34 -5.01 -23.28
C THR A 73 0.76 -5.99 -22.86
N ASP A 74 1.69 -5.53 -22.01
CA ASP A 74 2.77 -6.33 -21.44
C ASP A 74 2.30 -7.19 -20.24
N GLY A 75 1.02 -7.09 -19.87
CA GLY A 75 0.46 -7.78 -18.70
C GLY A 75 0.80 -7.11 -17.36
N ASN A 76 1.32 -5.88 -17.35
CA ASN A 76 1.65 -5.18 -16.11
C ASN A 76 0.43 -4.43 -15.58
N GLU A 77 0.22 -4.45 -14.27
CA GLU A 77 -0.87 -3.70 -13.65
C GLU A 77 -0.69 -2.21 -13.86
N MET A 78 -1.75 -1.53 -14.29
CA MET A 78 -1.79 -0.08 -14.45
C MET A 78 -2.48 0.57 -13.25
N PHE A 79 -1.98 1.72 -12.83
CA PHE A 79 -2.53 2.48 -11.71
C PHE A 79 -2.34 3.99 -11.89
N TRP A 80 -3.22 4.78 -11.29
CA TRP A 80 -3.08 6.24 -11.21
C TRP A 80 -2.17 6.60 -10.04
N ILE A 81 -1.13 7.40 -10.27
CA ILE A 81 -0.17 7.80 -9.23
C ILE A 81 -0.41 9.23 -8.75
N LYS A 82 -0.26 9.44 -7.44
CA LYS A 82 -0.20 10.76 -6.79
C LYS A 82 1.23 11.27 -6.80
N THR A 83 1.46 12.44 -7.40
CA THR A 83 2.80 13.03 -7.57
C THR A 83 2.97 14.39 -6.89
N TYR A 84 2.09 14.70 -5.94
CA TYR A 84 2.01 15.98 -5.25
C TYR A 84 2.20 15.81 -3.73
N SER A 85 2.30 16.92 -3.01
CA SER A 85 2.48 16.95 -1.55
C SER A 85 3.66 16.07 -1.10
N GLU A 86 3.43 15.12 -0.19
CA GLU A 86 4.42 14.20 0.35
C GLU A 86 5.03 13.24 -0.70
N ASN A 87 4.39 13.09 -1.87
CA ASN A 87 4.86 12.20 -2.94
C ASN A 87 5.67 12.92 -4.04
N LYS A 88 5.94 14.22 -3.88
CA LYS A 88 6.67 15.00 -4.89
C LYS A 88 8.05 14.37 -5.16
N GLY A 89 8.36 14.09 -6.43
CA GLY A 89 9.62 13.49 -6.87
C GLY A 89 9.69 11.95 -6.78
N LEU A 90 8.74 11.30 -6.09
CA LEU A 90 8.79 9.84 -5.93
C LEU A 90 8.50 9.07 -7.21
N LEU A 91 7.75 9.66 -8.16
CA LEU A 91 7.51 9.02 -9.46
C LEU A 91 8.82 8.87 -10.23
N GLU A 92 9.61 9.95 -10.30
CA GLU A 92 10.89 9.99 -11.00
C GLU A 92 11.89 9.01 -10.40
N GLU A 93 11.94 8.92 -9.06
CA GLU A 93 12.74 7.93 -8.33
C GLU A 93 12.30 6.50 -8.65
N CYS A 94 10.99 6.23 -8.68
CA CYS A 94 10.47 4.90 -9.02
C CYS A 94 10.72 4.52 -10.50
N ILE A 95 10.71 5.49 -11.41
CA ILE A 95 11.09 5.25 -12.81
C ILE A 95 12.58 4.92 -12.89
N THR A 96 13.42 5.69 -12.18
CA THR A 96 14.87 5.47 -12.11
C THR A 96 15.20 4.09 -11.51
N ALA A 97 14.43 3.65 -10.52
CA ALA A 97 14.52 2.32 -9.93
C ALA A 97 14.02 1.19 -10.86
N GLY A 98 13.41 1.53 -12.00
CA GLY A 98 12.78 0.58 -12.91
C GLY A 98 11.48 -0.02 -12.38
N TRP A 99 10.90 0.57 -11.32
CA TRP A 99 9.68 0.06 -10.68
C TRP A 99 8.43 0.47 -11.43
N PHE A 100 8.41 1.66 -12.04
CA PHE A 100 7.27 2.18 -12.79
C PHE A 100 7.64 2.52 -14.23
N ARG A 101 6.68 2.35 -15.14
CA ARG A 101 6.75 2.86 -16.51
C ARG A 101 5.56 3.78 -16.80
N PRO A 102 5.75 5.05 -17.14
CA PRO A 102 4.65 5.93 -17.52
C PRO A 102 3.97 5.45 -18.79
N THR A 103 2.64 5.61 -18.85
CA THR A 103 1.84 5.24 -20.03
C THR A 103 1.54 6.43 -20.94
N GLY A 104 1.84 7.65 -20.49
CA GLY A 104 1.47 8.91 -21.16
C GLY A 104 0.01 9.35 -20.92
N ARG A 105 -0.85 8.48 -20.39
CA ARG A 105 -2.22 8.83 -20.01
C ARG A 105 -2.25 9.56 -18.66
N THR A 106 -3.21 10.46 -18.51
CA THR A 106 -3.44 11.22 -17.28
C THR A 106 -4.92 11.29 -16.96
N HIS A 107 -5.23 11.46 -15.68
CA HIS A 107 -6.58 11.76 -15.18
C HIS A 107 -6.55 13.07 -14.40
N LYS A 108 -7.40 14.03 -14.75
CA LYS A 108 -7.49 15.32 -14.06
C LYS A 108 -8.69 15.34 -13.12
N GLN A 109 -8.46 15.71 -11.85
CA GLN A 109 -9.52 15.92 -10.87
C GLN A 109 -9.28 17.26 -10.17
N ALA A 110 -10.16 18.22 -10.43
CA ALA A 110 -9.98 19.63 -10.04
C ALA A 110 -8.59 20.17 -10.46
N PHE A 111 -7.75 20.55 -9.50
CA PHE A 111 -6.41 21.10 -9.72
C PHE A 111 -5.31 20.03 -9.75
N VAL A 112 -5.65 18.75 -9.55
CA VAL A 112 -4.70 17.65 -9.46
C VAL A 112 -4.72 16.83 -10.75
N VAL A 113 -3.54 16.39 -11.18
CA VAL A 113 -3.36 15.47 -12.30
C VAL A 113 -2.72 14.19 -11.77
N TYR A 114 -3.33 13.05 -12.09
CA TYR A 114 -2.82 11.72 -11.79
C TYR A 114 -2.29 11.08 -13.08
N PRO A 115 -0.97 10.95 -13.26
CA PRO A 115 -0.40 10.15 -14.34
C PRO A 115 -0.78 8.67 -14.16
N MET A 116 -0.94 7.94 -15.27
CA MET A 116 -1.06 6.48 -15.21
C MET A 116 0.30 5.83 -15.46
N CYS A 117 0.66 4.90 -14.59
CA CYS A 117 1.89 4.12 -14.66
C CYS A 117 1.60 2.62 -14.66
N GLU A 118 2.49 1.86 -15.28
CA GLU A 118 2.59 0.42 -15.13
C GLU A 118 3.51 0.07 -13.95
N LEU A 119 3.07 -0.86 -13.10
CA LEU A 119 3.91 -1.48 -12.09
C LEU A 119 4.76 -2.57 -12.75
N ARG A 120 6.09 -2.36 -12.78
CA ARG A 120 7.06 -3.27 -13.39
C ARG A 120 7.66 -4.29 -12.42
N LEU A 121 7.35 -4.15 -11.13
CA LEU A 121 7.74 -5.14 -10.13
C LEU A 121 6.78 -6.32 -10.12
N ASP A 122 7.35 -7.52 -10.10
CA ASP A 122 6.59 -8.74 -9.83
C ASP A 122 5.93 -8.69 -8.45
N GLU A 123 4.77 -9.34 -8.32
CA GLU A 123 4.04 -9.41 -7.05
C GLU A 123 4.96 -9.92 -5.91
N GLN A 124 5.90 -10.81 -6.21
CA GLN A 124 6.85 -11.38 -5.23
C GLN A 124 7.90 -10.39 -4.74
N ALA A 125 8.24 -9.37 -5.54
CA ALA A 125 9.21 -8.34 -5.18
C ALA A 125 8.62 -7.29 -4.22
N LEU A 126 7.30 -7.23 -4.08
CA LEU A 126 6.62 -6.33 -3.13
C LEU A 126 6.77 -6.86 -1.70
N ALA A 127 7.03 -5.96 -0.75
CA ALA A 127 6.88 -6.25 0.68
C ALA A 127 5.40 -6.54 1.00
N ARG A 128 5.13 -7.43 1.95
CA ARG A 128 3.75 -7.77 2.36
C ARG A 128 3.30 -7.04 3.61
N HIS A 129 2.05 -6.63 3.62
CA HIS A 129 1.35 -6.11 4.78
C HIS A 129 0.55 -7.22 5.47
N CYS A 130 0.67 -7.30 6.80
CA CYS A 130 -0.19 -8.14 7.63
C CYS A 130 -1.38 -7.31 8.16
N PRO A 131 -2.63 -7.56 7.72
CA PRO A 131 -3.78 -6.76 8.13
C PRO A 131 -4.21 -6.97 9.58
N ALA A 132 -3.72 -8.02 10.25
CA ALA A 132 -4.08 -8.29 11.65
C ALA A 132 -3.28 -7.45 12.64
N CYS A 133 -2.00 -7.20 12.34
CA CYS A 133 -1.08 -6.48 13.24
C CYS A 133 -0.45 -5.24 12.59
N ASN A 134 -0.85 -4.91 11.36
CA ASN A 134 -0.39 -3.78 10.55
C ASN A 134 1.10 -3.75 10.21
N ARG A 135 1.84 -4.83 10.55
CA ARG A 135 3.26 -4.95 10.23
C ARG A 135 3.47 -5.17 8.74
N TYR A 136 4.51 -4.53 8.21
CA TYR A 136 5.04 -4.79 6.87
C TYR A 136 6.26 -5.70 6.94
N GLU A 137 6.43 -6.55 5.94
CA GLU A 137 7.67 -7.30 5.76
C GLU A 137 8.86 -6.35 5.67
N SER A 138 9.92 -6.73 6.38
CA SER A 138 11.20 -6.04 6.37
C SER A 138 12.23 -6.86 5.60
N ILE A 139 13.24 -6.20 5.04
CA ILE A 139 14.43 -6.88 4.49
C ILE A 139 15.20 -7.70 5.55
N LEU A 140 14.93 -7.46 6.83
CA LEU A 140 15.51 -8.19 7.96
C LEU A 140 14.71 -9.42 8.38
N ASP A 141 13.52 -9.66 7.79
CA ASP A 141 12.74 -10.84 8.11
C ASP A 141 13.41 -12.11 7.60
N GLU A 142 13.52 -13.11 8.49
CA GLU A 142 14.08 -14.42 8.15
C GLU A 142 13.25 -15.12 7.05
N HIS A 143 11.93 -14.89 7.05
CA HIS A 143 10.98 -15.53 6.15
C HIS A 143 9.94 -14.55 5.62
N ARG A 144 9.47 -14.82 4.39
CA ARG A 144 8.32 -14.13 3.81
C ARG A 144 7.03 -14.49 4.54
N PHE A 145 6.10 -13.54 4.61
CA PHE A 145 4.76 -13.71 5.14
C PHE A 145 3.98 -14.74 4.32
N LYS A 146 3.16 -15.50 5.02
CA LYS A 146 2.34 -16.57 4.43
C LYS A 146 1.08 -15.95 3.81
N ARG A 147 0.69 -16.42 2.63
CA ARG A 147 -0.56 -15.99 1.99
C ARG A 147 -1.73 -16.88 2.36
N CYS A 148 -2.94 -16.32 2.37
CA CYS A 148 -4.17 -17.08 2.48
C CYS A 148 -4.24 -18.14 1.36
N ALA A 149 -4.40 -19.41 1.73
CA ALA A 149 -4.41 -20.52 0.77
C ALA A 149 -5.58 -20.43 -0.23
N LYS A 150 -6.69 -19.81 0.16
CA LYS A 150 -7.89 -19.68 -0.68
C LYS A 150 -7.76 -18.55 -1.69
N CYS A 151 -7.75 -17.30 -1.23
CA CYS A 151 -7.75 -16.15 -2.14
C CYS A 151 -6.37 -15.82 -2.70
N ARG A 152 -5.28 -16.20 -2.02
CA ARG A 152 -3.88 -15.85 -2.35
C ARG A 152 -3.59 -14.34 -2.45
N LYS A 153 -4.48 -13.48 -1.93
CA LYS A 153 -4.38 -12.01 -1.98
C LYS A 153 -4.14 -11.34 -0.63
N ARG A 154 -4.38 -12.02 0.50
CA ARG A 154 -4.01 -11.55 1.85
C ARG A 154 -2.77 -12.29 2.35
N TYR A 155 -1.91 -11.57 3.07
CA TYR A 155 -0.62 -12.04 3.58
C TYR A 155 -0.54 -11.82 5.09
N TYR A 156 0.13 -12.72 5.81
CA TYR A 156 0.18 -12.75 7.27
C TYR A 156 1.57 -13.14 7.76
N CYS A 157 2.05 -12.44 8.80
CA CYS A 157 3.32 -12.79 9.44
C CYS A 157 3.23 -14.12 10.21
N SER A 158 2.03 -14.53 10.63
CA SER A 158 1.83 -15.77 11.40
C SER A 158 0.46 -16.40 11.13
N ALA A 159 0.34 -17.69 11.48
CA ALA A 159 -0.94 -18.38 11.44
C ALA A 159 -1.96 -17.81 12.46
N GLN A 160 -1.48 -17.23 13.56
CA GLN A 160 -2.33 -16.57 14.54
C GLN A 160 -2.97 -15.31 13.95
N CYS A 161 -2.17 -14.44 13.33
CA CYS A 161 -2.67 -13.26 12.63
C CYS A 161 -3.71 -13.59 11.55
N GLN A 162 -3.53 -14.71 10.83
CA GLN A 162 -4.54 -15.16 9.87
C GLN A 162 -5.88 -15.53 10.54
N LYS A 163 -5.84 -16.18 11.71
CA LYS A 163 -7.05 -16.54 12.47
C LYS A 163 -7.73 -15.29 13.03
N ASP A 164 -6.95 -14.35 13.55
CA ASP A 164 -7.46 -13.10 14.14
C ASP A 164 -8.14 -12.21 13.09
N ASP A 165 -7.59 -12.15 11.88
CA ASP A 165 -8.17 -11.42 10.75
C ASP A 165 -9.34 -12.16 10.08
N TRP A 166 -9.59 -13.44 10.39
CA TRP A 166 -10.61 -14.23 9.68
C TRP A 166 -12.04 -13.64 9.74
N PRO A 167 -12.54 -13.10 10.87
CA PRO A 167 -13.89 -12.52 10.93
C PRO A 167 -14.10 -11.41 9.88
N SER A 168 -13.13 -10.52 9.69
CA SER A 168 -13.18 -9.45 8.69
C SER A 168 -12.84 -9.98 7.30
N HIS A 169 -11.83 -10.86 7.19
CA HIS A 169 -11.37 -11.41 5.92
C HIS A 169 -12.42 -12.30 5.24
N LYS A 170 -13.23 -13.06 5.97
CA LYS A 170 -14.10 -14.12 5.42
C LYS A 170 -14.95 -13.63 4.24
N LEU A 171 -15.53 -12.43 4.37
CA LEU A 171 -16.32 -11.80 3.30
C LEU A 171 -15.44 -11.45 2.09
N ASP A 172 -14.35 -10.73 2.34
CA ASP A 172 -13.38 -10.34 1.31
C ASP A 172 -12.73 -11.53 0.62
N CYS A 173 -12.51 -12.64 1.32
CA CYS A 173 -11.83 -13.82 0.80
C CYS A 173 -12.55 -14.38 -0.43
N LYS A 174 -13.89 -14.41 -0.40
CA LYS A 174 -14.73 -14.87 -1.51
C LYS A 174 -14.66 -13.91 -2.71
N ASP A 175 -14.59 -12.61 -2.46
CA ASP A 175 -14.52 -11.60 -3.51
C ASP A 175 -13.15 -11.53 -4.15
N LEU A 176 -12.09 -11.54 -3.34
CA LEU A 176 -10.71 -11.61 -3.80
C LEU A 176 -10.45 -12.85 -4.67
N LEU A 177 -10.97 -14.02 -4.26
CA LEU A 177 -10.86 -15.24 -5.06
C LEU A 177 -11.52 -15.09 -6.44
N ALA A 178 -12.61 -14.35 -6.51
CA ALA A 178 -13.37 -14.15 -7.73
C ALA A 178 -12.97 -12.89 -8.52
N GLY A 179 -11.84 -12.25 -8.18
CA GLY A 179 -11.36 -11.04 -8.87
C GLY A 179 -12.18 -9.78 -8.61
N ARG A 180 -13.08 -9.79 -7.62
CA ARG A 180 -13.94 -8.66 -7.23
C ARG A 180 -13.20 -7.63 -6.37
N LEU A 181 -12.07 -7.13 -6.87
CA LEU A 181 -11.17 -6.22 -6.14
C LEU A 181 -11.87 -4.89 -5.80
N ALA A 182 -12.66 -4.36 -6.73
CA ALA A 182 -13.38 -3.11 -6.53
C ALA A 182 -14.43 -3.19 -5.42
N GLN A 183 -15.14 -4.32 -5.31
CA GLN A 183 -16.12 -4.52 -4.25
C GLN A 183 -15.46 -4.55 -2.87
N VAL A 184 -14.27 -5.17 -2.76
CA VAL A 184 -13.49 -5.23 -1.52
C VAL A 184 -13.04 -3.83 -1.09
N GLU A 185 -12.50 -3.05 -2.01
CA GLU A 185 -12.02 -1.69 -1.67
C GLU A 185 -13.14 -0.70 -1.40
N ASN A 186 -14.27 -0.80 -2.10
CA ASN A 186 -15.44 0.03 -1.82
C ASN A 186 -16.00 -0.25 -0.41
N ARG A 187 -15.97 -1.51 0.07
CA ARG A 187 -16.33 -1.80 1.46
C ARG A 187 -15.42 -1.08 2.46
N LYS A 188 -14.10 -1.19 2.30
CA LYS A 188 -13.14 -0.52 3.18
C LYS A 188 -13.30 1.00 3.19
N ARG A 189 -13.51 1.59 2.01
CA ARG A 189 -13.78 3.02 1.87
C ARG A 189 -15.04 3.43 2.60
N ASN A 190 -16.10 2.66 2.48
CA ASN A 190 -17.36 2.92 3.17
C ASN A 190 -17.22 2.75 4.69
N GLU A 191 -16.51 1.71 5.15
CA GLU A 191 -16.20 1.51 6.57
C GLU A 191 -15.44 2.71 7.15
N THR A 192 -14.40 3.16 6.45
CA THR A 192 -13.60 4.33 6.85
C THR A 192 -14.43 5.61 6.85
N ARG A 193 -15.26 5.83 5.81
CA ARG A 193 -16.16 6.98 5.73
C ARG A 193 -17.16 6.99 6.89
N ASN A 194 -17.78 5.84 7.18
CA ASN A 194 -18.75 5.71 8.25
C ASN A 194 -18.07 5.98 9.61
N LEU A 195 -16.87 5.44 9.84
CA LEU A 195 -16.08 5.73 11.05
C LEU A 195 -15.84 7.24 11.22
N PHE A 196 -15.38 7.94 10.18
CA PHE A 196 -15.17 9.38 10.25
C PHE A 196 -16.48 10.15 10.47
N GLN A 197 -17.58 9.70 9.87
CA GLN A 197 -18.90 10.33 10.04
C GLN A 197 -19.43 10.16 11.48
N GLU A 198 -19.20 9.00 12.09
CA GLU A 198 -19.50 8.74 13.51
C GLU A 198 -18.62 9.58 14.45
N MET A 199 -17.32 9.70 14.13
CA MET A 199 -16.37 10.50 14.92
C MET A 199 -16.62 12.01 14.82
N ALA A 200 -17.07 12.50 13.66
CA ALA A 200 -17.27 13.92 13.42
C ALA A 200 -18.54 14.48 14.13
N GLY A 201 -19.45 13.62 14.58
CA GLY A 201 -20.71 14.02 15.19
C GLY A 201 -21.62 14.82 14.24
N PRO A 202 -22.84 15.20 14.68
CA PRO A 202 -23.81 15.91 13.83
C PRO A 202 -23.41 17.35 13.44
N SER A 203 -22.35 17.94 14.01
CA SER A 203 -22.01 19.37 13.82
C SER A 203 -20.94 19.65 12.76
N ALA A 204 -20.30 18.64 12.16
CA ALA A 204 -19.14 18.86 11.27
C ALA A 204 -19.48 19.27 9.83
N PHE A 205 -20.76 19.36 9.45
CA PHE A 205 -21.19 19.64 8.08
C PHE A 205 -21.81 21.03 7.86
N GLU A 206 -21.97 21.86 8.91
CA GLU A 206 -22.52 23.23 8.77
C GLU A 206 -21.50 24.27 8.26
N GLU A 207 -20.20 23.97 8.24
CA GLU A 207 -19.16 24.95 7.86
C GLU A 207 -18.62 24.82 6.41
N LEU A 208 -19.20 23.97 5.56
CA LEU A 208 -18.74 23.81 4.16
C LEU A 208 -19.74 24.34 3.11
N SER A 209 -20.71 25.17 3.52
CA SER A 209 -21.65 25.85 2.62
C SER A 209 -21.60 27.38 2.75
N LEU A 210 -20.42 27.97 2.54
CA LEU A 210 -20.26 29.40 2.24
C LEU A 210 -19.34 29.59 1.03
#